data_AF-A0A1H3DYZ1-F1
#
_entry.id   AF-A0A1H3DYZ1-F1
#
_cell.length_a   1.000
_cell.length_b   1.000
_cell.length_c   1.000
_cell.angle_alpha   90.00
_cell.angle_beta   90.00
_cell.angle_gamma   90.00
#
_symmetry.space_group_name_H-M   'P 1'
#
loop_
_entity.id
_entity.type
_entity.pdbx_description
1 polymer ?
#
loop_
_entity_poly.entity_id
_entity_poly.type
_entity_poly.pdbx_seq_one_letter_code
_entity_poly.pdbx_strand_id
1 'polypeptide(L)'
;MAQLTLFSEWEAKDNIPDLPKDSIVRPSFKEVGDEVRVVIERIKVAYLDITNTRPWVIASSMGKDSTFLCLCIWIALSEIPSEQRLRQVHIISSDTGLENPGLKSFVHESIEKMKTSAAAQGLDCLQAHIVMPDQKNRFAAKVIGNGLPLSTPASPFRWCTDAFKISPTEVFYQRSACGTW
;
A
#
# COMPACT_ATOMS: atom_id res chain seq x y z
N MET A 1 -36.97 -16.33 -5.87
CA MET A 1 -36.99 -14.93 -5.36
C MET A 1 -36.85 -14.95 -3.84
N ALA A 2 -35.64 -15.17 -3.30
CA ALA A 2 -35.41 -15.17 -1.84
C ALA A 2 -33.92 -14.98 -1.49
N GLN A 3 -33.27 -13.94 -2.00
CA GLN A 3 -31.84 -13.67 -1.68
C GLN A 3 -31.53 -12.18 -1.51
N LEU A 4 -32.50 -11.37 -1.07
CA LEU A 4 -32.32 -9.92 -0.88
C LEU A 4 -32.87 -9.39 0.47
N THR A 5 -33.07 -10.25 1.47
CA THR A 5 -33.57 -9.82 2.80
C THR A 5 -32.48 -9.70 3.87
N LEU A 6 -31.23 -10.09 3.60
CA LEU A 6 -30.16 -10.03 4.62
C LEU A 6 -29.69 -8.60 4.94
N PHE A 7 -30.15 -7.58 4.20
CA PHE A 7 -29.79 -6.19 4.41
C PHE A 7 -31.01 -5.25 4.57
N SER A 8 -32.23 -5.80 4.57
CA SER A 8 -33.46 -4.99 4.70
C SER A 8 -33.82 -4.66 6.15
N GLU A 9 -33.19 -5.32 7.13
CA GLU A 9 -33.44 -5.12 8.56
C GLU A 9 -32.39 -4.20 9.23
N TRP A 10 -31.78 -3.28 8.47
CA TRP A 10 -31.11 -2.13 9.10
C TRP A 10 -32.16 -1.08 9.47
N GLU A 11 -33.03 -1.42 10.41
CA GLU A 11 -33.96 -0.45 11.00
C GLU A 11 -33.29 0.27 12.18
N ALA A 12 -33.33 1.60 12.10
CA ALA A 12 -32.95 2.59 13.10
C ALA A 12 -31.47 2.63 13.53
N LYS A 13 -30.77 3.69 13.08
CA LYS A 13 -29.51 4.19 13.68
C LYS A 13 -29.64 4.50 15.18
N ASP A 14 -30.86 4.53 15.71
CA ASP A 14 -31.18 4.91 17.08
C ASP A 14 -31.01 3.78 18.11
N ASN A 15 -30.78 2.54 17.66
CA ASN A 15 -30.53 1.37 18.51
C ASN A 15 -29.08 0.88 18.47
N ILE A 16 -28.11 1.79 18.30
CA ILE A 16 -26.71 1.45 18.56
C ILE A 16 -26.54 1.45 20.08
N PRO A 17 -26.27 0.30 20.73
CA PRO A 17 -26.01 0.30 22.17
C PRO A 17 -24.83 1.24 22.45
N ASP A 18 -25.01 2.15 23.42
CA ASP A 18 -23.93 3.01 23.90
C ASP A 18 -22.93 2.16 24.67
N LEU A 19 -22.06 1.53 23.90
CA LEU A 19 -21.00 0.67 24.38
C LEU A 19 -20.03 1.54 25.20
N PRO A 20 -19.77 1.23 26.48
CA PRO A 20 -18.79 1.98 27.25
C PRO A 20 -17.46 1.98 26.49
N LYS A 21 -16.70 3.08 26.56
CA LYS A 21 -15.45 3.26 25.78
C LYS A 21 -14.44 2.12 25.96
N ASP A 22 -14.57 1.37 27.06
CA ASP A 22 -13.72 0.25 27.46
C ASP A 22 -14.33 -1.14 27.15
N SER A 23 -15.52 -1.19 26.53
CA SER A 23 -16.19 -2.45 26.12
C SER A 23 -15.44 -3.22 25.04
N ILE A 24 -14.63 -2.52 24.25
CA ILE A 24 -13.69 -3.15 23.34
C ILE A 24 -12.52 -3.59 24.21
N VAL A 25 -12.53 -4.86 24.62
CA VAL A 25 -11.33 -5.52 25.14
C VAL A 25 -10.28 -5.44 24.05
N ARG A 26 -9.40 -4.45 24.15
CA ARG A 26 -8.24 -4.36 23.27
C ARG A 26 -7.34 -5.52 23.67
N PRO A 27 -7.11 -6.52 22.80
CA PRO A 27 -6.16 -7.56 23.13
C PRO A 27 -4.84 -6.88 23.49
N SER A 28 -4.18 -7.34 24.56
CA SER A 28 -2.85 -6.81 24.86
C SER A 28 -1.99 -7.09 23.62
N PHE A 29 -1.27 -6.07 23.16
CA PHE A 29 -0.34 -6.26 22.07
C PHE A 29 0.70 -7.28 22.53
N LYS A 30 0.78 -8.42 21.84
CA LYS A 30 1.87 -9.37 22.06
C LYS A 30 3.16 -8.72 21.61
N GLU A 31 4.26 -9.01 22.32
CA GLU A 31 5.58 -8.66 21.82
C GLU A 31 5.81 -9.29 20.45
N VAL A 32 6.64 -8.62 19.64
CA VAL A 32 7.00 -9.09 18.30
C VAL A 32 7.63 -10.48 18.43
N GLY A 33 6.98 -11.50 17.88
CA GLY A 33 7.48 -12.87 17.94
C GLY A 33 8.84 -13.02 17.27
N ASP A 34 9.64 -13.98 17.74
CA ASP A 34 11.00 -14.23 17.25
C ASP A 34 11.06 -14.42 15.73
N GLU A 35 10.03 -15.02 15.13
CA GLU A 35 9.91 -15.21 13.68
C GLU A 35 9.94 -13.88 12.92
N VAL A 36 9.26 -12.85 13.44
CA VAL A 36 9.22 -11.52 12.82
C VAL A 36 10.55 -10.81 12.98
N ARG A 37 11.23 -11.00 14.12
CA ARG A 37 12.57 -10.47 14.35
C ARG A 37 13.57 -11.02 13.34
N VAL A 38 13.49 -12.31 13.02
CA VAL A 38 14.32 -12.93 11.97
C VAL A 38 14.09 -12.27 10.61
N VAL A 39 12.85 -11.90 10.27
CA VAL A 39 12.54 -11.20 9.02
C VAL A 39 13.15 -9.79 9.01
N ILE A 40 13.01 -9.04 10.11
CA ILE A 40 13.59 -7.68 10.25
C ILE A 40 15.12 -7.73 10.07
N GLU A 41 15.81 -8.68 10.71
CA GLU A 41 17.26 -8.82 10.56
C GLU A 41 17.67 -9.18 9.13
N ARG A 42 16.92 -10.05 8.44
CA ARG A 42 17.17 -10.34 7.02
C ARG A 42 17.00 -9.12 6.13
N ILE A 43 16.00 -8.28 6.42
CA ILE A 43 15.79 -7.00 5.71
C ILE A 43 17.00 -6.08 5.92
N LYS A 44 17.51 -5.97 7.15
CA LYS A 44 18.70 -5.15 7.47
C LYS A 44 19.93 -5.63 6.70
N VAL A 45 20.19 -6.94 6.69
CA VAL A 45 21.31 -7.53 5.92
C VAL A 45 21.18 -7.20 4.43
N ALA A 46 20.00 -7.38 3.84
CA ALA A 46 19.77 -7.07 2.42
C ALA A 46 19.86 -5.56 2.12
N TYR A 47 19.47 -4.71 3.05
CA TYR A 47 19.55 -3.26 2.91
C TYR A 47 21.00 -2.76 2.93
N LEU A 48 21.81 -3.30 3.85
CA LEU A 48 23.23 -2.92 4.04
C LEU A 48 24.19 -3.54 3.02
N ASP A 49 23.69 -4.35 2.09
CA ASP A 49 24.49 -4.92 1.01
C ASP A 49 25.06 -3.83 0.08
N ILE A 50 26.36 -3.59 0.20
CA ILE A 50 27.10 -2.59 -0.58
C ILE A 50 27.24 -2.95 -2.07
N THR A 51 27.02 -4.21 -2.44
CA THR A 51 27.12 -4.65 -3.85
C THR A 51 25.94 -4.16 -4.68
N ASN A 52 24.85 -3.75 -4.02
CA ASN A 52 23.66 -3.24 -4.66
C ASN A 52 23.29 -1.86 -4.10
N THR A 53 23.43 -0.80 -4.90
CA THR A 53 23.07 0.56 -4.47
C THR A 53 21.72 1.02 -5.04
N ARG A 54 20.99 0.13 -5.71
CA ARG A 54 19.73 0.50 -6.38
C ARG A 54 18.65 0.85 -5.35
N PRO A 55 17.80 1.84 -5.63
CA PRO A 55 16.68 2.15 -4.76
C PRO A 55 15.73 0.97 -4.65
N TRP A 56 15.14 0.80 -3.47
CA TRP A 56 14.08 -0.17 -3.26
C TRP A 56 12.74 0.43 -3.62
N VAL A 57 11.92 -0.33 -4.35
CA VAL A 57 10.54 0.03 -4.65
C VAL A 57 9.64 -1.07 -4.10
N ILE A 58 8.90 -0.73 -3.05
CA ILE A 58 8.00 -1.63 -2.32
C ILE A 58 6.57 -1.30 -2.74
N ALA A 59 5.94 -2.17 -3.52
CA ALA A 59 4.52 -2.02 -3.83
C ALA A 59 3.65 -2.47 -2.66
N SER A 60 2.77 -1.60 -2.18
CA SER A 60 1.86 -1.87 -1.08
C SER A 60 0.43 -1.49 -1.41
N SER A 61 -0.49 -2.44 -1.24
CA SER A 61 -1.93 -2.23 -1.44
C SER A 61 -2.64 -1.70 -0.19
N MET A 62 -1.89 -1.41 0.88
CA MET A 62 -2.40 -1.14 2.23
C MET A 62 -3.21 -2.32 2.82
N GLY A 63 -3.07 -3.53 2.26
CA GLY A 63 -3.66 -4.75 2.82
C GLY A 63 -2.83 -5.33 3.96
N LYS A 64 -3.32 -6.40 4.60
CA LYS A 64 -2.67 -7.01 5.77
C LYS A 64 -1.19 -7.37 5.53
N ASP A 65 -0.90 -8.04 4.42
CA ASP A 65 0.43 -8.60 4.17
C ASP A 65 1.42 -7.51 3.77
N SER A 66 1.01 -6.61 2.88
CA SER A 66 1.87 -5.53 2.40
C SER A 66 2.11 -4.48 3.48
N THR A 67 1.11 -4.20 4.32
CA THR A 67 1.29 -3.30 5.48
C THR A 67 2.20 -3.92 6.52
N PHE A 68 2.11 -5.23 6.77
CA PHE A 68 3.03 -5.93 7.66
C PHE A 68 4.47 -5.88 7.15
N LEU A 69 4.69 -6.09 5.83
CA LEU A 69 6.01 -5.93 5.24
C LEU A 69 6.53 -4.49 5.35
N CYS A 70 5.70 -3.48 5.05
CA CYS A 70 6.06 -2.07 5.23
C CYS A 70 6.50 -1.79 6.67
N LEU A 71 5.78 -2.33 7.67
CA LEU A 71 6.13 -2.18 9.08
C LEU A 71 7.48 -2.83 9.39
N CYS A 72 7.74 -4.04 8.90
CA CYS A 72 9.03 -4.71 9.11
C CYS A 72 10.19 -3.91 8.51
N ILE A 73 10.01 -3.35 7.30
CA ILE A 73 10.99 -2.49 6.65
C ILE A 73 11.19 -1.20 7.46
N TRP A 74 10.10 -0.59 7.93
CA TRP A 74 10.16 0.61 8.74
C TRP A 74 10.99 0.40 10.01
N ILE A 75 10.71 -0.69 10.75
CA ILE A 75 11.47 -1.05 11.96
C ILE A 75 12.94 -1.30 11.62
N ALA A 76 13.21 -2.08 10.57
CA ALA A 76 14.57 -2.36 10.11
C ALA A 76 15.35 -1.06 9.84
N LEU A 77 14.77 -0.10 9.12
CA LEU A 77 15.41 1.17 8.81
C LEU A 77 15.59 2.03 10.06
N SER A 78 14.62 2.08 10.96
CA SER A 78 14.73 2.81 12.23
C SER A 78 15.85 2.29 13.13
N GLU A 79 16.14 0.99 13.09
CA GLU A 79 17.23 0.37 13.85
C GLU A 79 18.62 0.54 13.21
N ILE A 80 18.70 0.86 11.91
CA ILE A 80 19.96 1.12 11.21
C ILE A 80 20.41 2.56 11.50
N PRO A 81 21.68 2.84 11.82
CA PRO A 81 22.19 4.22 11.99
C PRO A 81 22.01 5.07 10.74
N SER A 82 21.68 6.35 10.90
CA SER A 82 21.42 7.29 9.79
C SER A 82 22.54 7.32 8.74
N GLU A 83 23.79 7.18 9.17
CA GLU A 83 24.98 7.24 8.33
C GLU A 83 25.10 6.05 7.37
N GLN A 84 24.44 4.93 7.71
CA GLN A 84 24.43 3.72 6.90
C GLN A 84 23.20 3.62 5.99
N ARG A 85 22.24 4.55 6.12
CA ARG A 85 21.01 4.59 5.31
C ARG A 85 21.23 5.21 3.93
N LEU A 86 22.15 4.63 3.17
CA LEU A 86 22.60 5.17 1.87
C LEU A 86 21.62 4.89 0.72
N ARG A 87 20.76 3.88 0.86
CA ARG A 87 19.85 3.42 -0.19
C ARG A 87 18.47 4.04 0.00
N GLN A 88 17.91 4.63 -1.05
CA GLN A 88 16.55 5.15 -1.04
C GLN A 88 15.51 4.02 -1.07
N VAL A 89 14.44 4.17 -0.32
CA VAL A 89 13.32 3.22 -0.23
C VAL A 89 12.02 3.94 -0.56
N HIS A 90 11.35 3.50 -1.61
CA HIS A 90 10.08 4.03 -2.06
C HIS A 90 8.96 3.03 -1.76
N ILE A 91 8.04 3.40 -0.89
CA ILE A 91 6.77 2.68 -0.72
C ILE A 91 5.79 3.26 -1.73
N ILE A 92 5.26 2.44 -2.62
CA ILE A 92 4.31 2.88 -3.64
C ILE A 92 2.97 2.18 -3.47
N SER A 93 1.88 2.94 -3.61
CA SER A 93 0.53 2.38 -3.75
C SER A 93 -0.06 2.80 -5.08
N SER A 94 -0.67 1.85 -5.80
CA SER A 94 -1.33 2.14 -7.07
C SER A 94 -2.81 2.43 -6.86
N ASP A 95 -3.22 3.66 -7.18
CA ASP A 95 -4.62 4.08 -7.28
C ASP A 95 -5.12 3.79 -8.71
N THR A 96 -5.99 2.81 -8.83
CA THR A 96 -6.53 2.38 -10.13
C THR A 96 -7.69 3.26 -10.59
N GLY A 97 -8.25 4.08 -9.69
CA GLY A 97 -9.46 4.85 -9.91
C GLY A 97 -10.74 4.00 -9.91
N LEU A 98 -10.64 2.74 -9.48
CA LEU A 98 -11.76 1.79 -9.42
C LEU A 98 -12.09 1.36 -7.98
N GLU A 99 -11.27 1.77 -7.02
CA GLU A 99 -11.48 1.49 -5.61
C GLU A 99 -12.70 2.25 -5.07
N ASN A 100 -13.34 1.69 -4.03
CA ASN A 100 -14.39 2.37 -3.30
C ASN A 100 -13.87 3.71 -2.74
N PRO A 101 -14.64 4.82 -2.79
CA PRO A 101 -14.22 6.12 -2.28
C PRO A 101 -13.66 6.09 -0.85
N GLY A 102 -14.27 5.33 0.06
CA GLY A 102 -13.78 5.21 1.44
C GLY A 102 -12.41 4.53 1.52
N LEU A 103 -12.21 3.46 0.75
CA LEU A 103 -10.92 2.79 0.66
C LEU A 103 -9.86 3.68 0.02
N LYS A 104 -10.21 4.42 -1.04
CA LYS A 104 -9.33 5.37 -1.69
C LYS A 104 -8.85 6.43 -0.71
N SER A 105 -9.77 7.07 0.02
CA SER A 105 -9.42 8.07 1.04
C SER A 105 -8.50 7.49 2.11
N PHE A 106 -8.78 6.28 2.60
CA PHE A 106 -7.93 5.58 3.57
C PHE A 106 -6.50 5.36 3.05
N VAL A 107 -6.34 4.90 1.81
CA VAL A 107 -5.02 4.66 1.21
C VAL A 107 -4.26 5.99 1.07
N HIS A 108 -4.92 7.03 0.58
CA HIS A 108 -4.32 8.36 0.42
C HIS A 108 -3.88 8.94 1.75
N GLU A 109 -4.76 8.90 2.76
CA GLU A 109 -4.44 9.37 4.11
C GLU A 109 -3.30 8.57 4.75
N SER A 110 -3.28 7.24 4.54
CA SER A 110 -2.20 6.38 5.03
C SER A 110 -0.85 6.75 4.44
N ILE A 111 -0.80 7.07 3.14
CA ILE A 111 0.43 7.51 2.47
C ILE A 111 0.91 8.85 3.02
N GLU A 112 0.01 9.82 3.21
CA GLU A 112 0.38 11.11 3.82
C GLU A 112 0.85 10.97 5.28
N LYS A 113 0.22 10.08 6.06
CA LYS A 113 0.68 9.73 7.41
C LYS A 113 2.06 9.08 7.40
N MET A 114 2.35 8.21 6.43
CA MET A 114 3.69 7.64 6.28
C MET A 114 4.72 8.72 5.94
N LYS A 115 4.43 9.66 5.04
CA LYS A 115 5.35 10.77 4.74
C LYS A 115 5.69 11.61 5.97
N THR A 116 4.65 12.02 6.70
CA THR A 116 4.82 12.86 7.91
C THR A 116 5.53 12.11 9.03
N SER A 117 5.23 10.83 9.23
CA SER A 117 5.88 9.99 10.25
C SER A 117 7.34 9.70 9.91
N ALA A 118 7.67 9.48 8.62
CA ALA A 118 9.04 9.24 8.19
C ALA A 118 9.92 10.47 8.48
N ALA A 119 9.44 11.67 8.13
CA ALA A 119 10.13 12.92 8.43
C ALA A 119 10.28 13.14 9.94
N ALA A 120 9.23 12.90 10.73
CA ALA A 120 9.28 13.06 12.19
C ALA A 120 10.25 12.09 12.88
N GLN A 121 10.53 10.93 12.27
CA GLN A 121 11.43 9.90 12.80
C GLN A 121 12.84 9.96 12.18
N GLY A 122 13.14 10.95 11.34
CA GLY A 122 14.45 11.07 10.67
C GLY A 122 14.73 9.93 9.69
N LEU A 123 13.69 9.38 9.06
CA LEU A 123 13.76 8.33 8.04
C LEU A 123 13.79 8.95 6.63
N ASP A 124 14.71 9.88 6.38
CA ASP A 124 14.78 10.64 5.12
C ASP A 124 15.08 9.76 3.90
N CYS A 125 15.64 8.56 4.12
CA CYS A 125 15.85 7.54 3.09
C CYS A 125 14.54 6.87 2.63
N LEU A 126 13.42 7.04 3.34
CA LEU A 126 12.14 6.41 3.04
C LEU A 126 11.13 7.45 2.55
N GLN A 127 10.51 7.17 1.40
CA GLN A 127 9.47 8.01 0.83
C GLN A 127 8.26 7.18 0.42
N ALA A 128 7.06 7.73 0.60
CA ALA A 128 5.82 7.07 0.22
C ALA A 128 5.13 7.82 -0.93
N HIS A 129 4.60 7.10 -1.92
CA HIS A 129 4.07 7.67 -3.16
C HIS A 129 2.79 6.96 -3.62
N ILE A 130 1.93 7.70 -4.31
CA ILE A 130 0.79 7.15 -5.03
C ILE A 130 1.09 7.21 -6.51
N VAL A 131 0.99 6.06 -7.17
CA VAL A 131 1.11 5.95 -8.62
C VAL A 131 -0.28 5.79 -9.23
N MET A 132 -0.49 6.38 -10.40
CA MET A 132 -1.73 6.27 -11.14
C MET A 132 -1.44 5.96 -12.61
N PRO A 133 -2.34 5.23 -13.28
CA PRO A 133 -2.27 5.08 -14.73
C PRO A 133 -2.41 6.43 -15.43
N ASP A 134 -1.65 6.57 -16.52
CA ASP A 134 -1.75 7.68 -17.45
C ASP A 134 -3.20 7.82 -17.98
N GLN A 135 -3.62 9.03 -18.33
CA GLN A 135 -5.01 9.34 -18.69
C GLN A 135 -5.55 8.41 -19.77
N LYS A 136 -4.77 8.16 -20.84
CA LYS A 136 -5.09 7.22 -21.93
C LYS A 136 -5.23 5.76 -21.48
N ASN A 137 -4.60 5.41 -20.36
CA ASN A 137 -4.62 4.07 -19.80
C ASN A 137 -5.61 3.91 -18.65
N ARG A 138 -6.35 4.95 -18.26
CA ARG A 138 -7.40 4.86 -17.23
C ARG A 138 -8.58 4.03 -17.72
N PHE A 139 -9.30 3.47 -16.76
CA PHE A 139 -10.47 2.63 -17.03
C PHE A 139 -11.48 3.29 -17.99
N ALA A 140 -11.90 4.53 -17.72
CA ALA A 140 -12.87 5.22 -18.56
C ALA A 140 -12.37 5.40 -20.00
N ALA A 141 -11.10 5.77 -20.19
CA ALA A 141 -10.52 5.94 -21.53
C ALA A 141 -10.47 4.61 -22.31
N LYS A 142 -10.04 3.52 -21.66
CA LYS A 142 -9.94 2.21 -22.30
C LYS A 142 -11.31 1.58 -22.57
N VAL A 143 -12.19 1.56 -21.58
CA VAL A 143 -13.48 0.84 -21.68
C VAL A 143 -14.54 1.67 -22.37
N ILE A 144 -14.77 2.90 -21.90
CA ILE A 144 -15.83 3.77 -22.43
C ILE A 144 -15.35 4.44 -23.73
N GLY A 145 -14.13 4.99 -23.72
CA GLY A 145 -13.58 5.70 -24.88
C GLY A 145 -13.24 4.78 -26.07
N ASN A 146 -12.54 3.67 -25.81
CA ASN A 146 -12.04 2.78 -26.87
C ASN A 146 -12.83 1.48 -27.02
N GLY A 147 -13.90 1.27 -26.24
CA GLY A 147 -14.71 0.05 -26.33
C GLY A 147 -13.99 -1.23 -25.91
N LEU A 148 -12.92 -1.14 -25.11
CA LEU A 148 -12.16 -2.32 -24.68
C LEU A 148 -13.04 -3.20 -23.77
N PRO A 149 -13.16 -4.51 -24.05
CA PRO A 149 -14.00 -5.39 -23.24
C PRO A 149 -13.46 -5.48 -21.80
N LEU A 150 -14.40 -5.55 -20.86
CA LEU A 150 -14.08 -5.72 -19.45
C LEU A 150 -13.39 -7.05 -19.22
N SER A 151 -12.29 -7.03 -18.47
CA SER A 151 -11.62 -8.25 -18.02
C SER A 151 -12.52 -8.96 -17.01
N THR A 152 -13.11 -10.09 -17.39
CA THR A 152 -13.82 -10.98 -16.48
C THR A 152 -12.91 -12.12 -16.03
N PRO A 153 -13.19 -12.80 -14.90
CA PRO A 153 -12.38 -13.94 -14.45
C PRO A 153 -12.25 -15.06 -15.49
N ALA A 154 -13.25 -15.20 -16.37
CA ALA A 154 -13.25 -16.18 -17.46
C ALA A 154 -12.55 -15.70 -18.74
N SER A 155 -12.21 -14.40 -18.84
CA SER A 155 -11.51 -13.86 -20.01
C SER A 155 -10.03 -14.21 -19.97
N PRO A 156 -9.44 -14.68 -21.09
CA PRO A 156 -7.98 -14.81 -21.21
C PRO A 156 -7.31 -13.44 -21.28
N PHE A 157 -8.06 -12.39 -21.58
CA PHE A 157 -7.56 -11.03 -21.76
C PHE A 157 -7.60 -10.28 -20.41
N ARG A 158 -6.46 -10.22 -19.71
CA ARG A 158 -6.31 -9.66 -18.36
C ARG A 158 -5.46 -8.39 -18.34
N TRP A 159 -5.90 -7.38 -19.07
CA TRP A 159 -5.14 -6.13 -19.24
C TRP A 159 -5.15 -5.20 -18.03
N CYS A 160 -6.09 -5.36 -17.09
CA CYS A 160 -6.23 -4.45 -15.94
C CYS A 160 -4.99 -4.44 -15.04
N THR A 161 -4.39 -5.61 -14.79
CA THR A 161 -3.18 -5.71 -13.95
C THR A 161 -2.02 -4.98 -14.60
N ASP A 162 -1.80 -5.21 -15.89
CA ASP A 162 -0.73 -4.58 -16.65
C ASP A 162 -0.92 -3.06 -16.70
N ALA A 163 -2.13 -2.60 -17.04
CA ALA A 163 -2.42 -1.19 -17.22
C ALA A 163 -2.47 -0.40 -15.92
N PHE A 164 -3.03 -0.97 -14.85
CA PHE A 164 -3.31 -0.23 -13.62
C PHE A 164 -2.31 -0.50 -12.50
N LYS A 165 -1.69 -1.68 -12.44
CA LYS A 165 -0.74 -2.02 -11.36
C LYS A 165 0.70 -2.02 -11.87
N ILE A 166 1.02 -2.72 -12.94
CA ILE A 166 2.41 -2.91 -13.40
C ILE A 166 2.95 -1.66 -14.10
N SER A 167 2.26 -1.17 -15.14
CA SER A 167 2.75 -0.05 -15.94
C SER A 167 3.00 1.23 -15.13
N PRO A 168 2.11 1.65 -14.20
CA PRO A 168 2.38 2.84 -13.38
C PRO A 168 3.59 2.67 -12.45
N THR A 169 3.77 1.46 -11.89
CA THR A 169 4.92 1.12 -11.06
C THR A 169 6.21 1.11 -11.86
N GLU A 170 6.22 0.58 -13.07
CA GLU A 170 7.40 0.54 -13.93
C GLU A 170 7.85 1.95 -14.33
N VAL A 171 6.89 2.81 -14.71
CA VAL A 171 7.19 4.23 -15.00
C VAL A 171 7.78 4.93 -13.77
N PHE A 172 7.26 4.63 -12.58
CA PHE A 172 7.82 5.16 -11.34
C PHE A 172 9.24 4.64 -11.09
N TYR A 173 9.46 3.34 -11.25
CA TYR A 173 10.78 2.70 -11.06
C TYR A 173 11.83 3.30 -11.99
N GLN A 174 11.53 3.46 -13.26
CA GLN A 174 12.44 4.04 -14.25
C GLN A 174 12.83 5.48 -13.92
N ARG A 175 11.87 6.30 -13.45
CA ARG A 175 12.15 7.67 -13.00
C ARG A 175 13.00 7.70 -11.74
N SER A 176 12.71 6.82 -10.77
CA SER A 176 13.46 6.69 -9.52
C SER A 176 14.91 6.27 -9.77
N ALA A 177 15.14 5.37 -10.73
CA ALA A 177 16.47 4.91 -11.10
C ALA A 177 17.29 5.96 -11.87
N CYS A 178 16.64 6.85 -12.62
CA CYS A 178 17.30 7.89 -13.42
C CYS A 178 17.61 9.17 -12.63
N GLY A 179 17.10 9.31 -11.39
CA GLY A 179 17.30 10.50 -10.56
C GLY A 179 16.56 11.76 -11.03
N THR A 180 15.62 11.61 -11.97
CA THR A 180 14.77 12.70 -12.48
C THR A 180 13.46 12.75 -11.69
N TRP A 181 13.36 13.74 -10.80
CA TRP A 181 12.14 14.14 -10.10
C TRP A 181 11.83 15.60 -10.42
#